data_AF-A0A7V8NWZ8-F1
#
_entry.id   AF-A0A7V8NWZ8-F1
#
_cell.length_a   1.000
_cell.length_b   1.000
_cell.length_c   1.000
_cell.angle_alpha   90.00
_cell.angle_beta   90.00
_cell.angle_gamma   90.00
#
_symmetry.space_group_name_H-M   'P 1'
#
loop_
_entity.id
_entity.type
_entity.pdbx_description
1 polymer ?
#
loop_
_entity_poly.entity_id
_entity_poly.type
_entity_poly.pdbx_seq_one_letter_code
_entity_poly.pdbx_strand_id
1 'polypeptide(L)'
;MNTPDDFSQYHAELLDGIYDCVDRIVLNAFFPLGQTGGGMRSWWRSLHGDDSQLDDKHLREMAGTFSRRLHAFCAKQGIPIVEAQSGERKHELAEPHVPKDPTFRGLFLVITGNAPAPIWEVERNAAGQITEIRHRKNWPFVKHYYFHIMDREWGHVTIRMCGYPPFGAQLILNGHEWVEREARRKCLTAVKDGNCFVEGSDFDAVNRLAAKLQRPETIGRLRELCERWIYSTCLCFALVHEEQKRSAFAYQYSVFQLELSRNLLFLRGTTMNEVYQKLIDRTRAPLDLKQVKTIFGFSHRPHKSAKRGREAVQVVKAVEAHSYDLTVFKVKWGNLTLKIYDKGGRVLRVEVVAHNVKDLRAGKVLDKLSELLKRMREMLVRFLGTVQAAHVAFLDGGAFERWSKPTQRGTRRLAGIDLNKARNRHVVDAVVALSTRPGGFTLAQLAEAVQQRAGRSAKAYSSRNAAYDLAKLKGKKLVHRVKGSRRYKADPSGVRAMCAYLILRDKVIKPLLAGVVRPFGRAPKNQSPVDQHYVRLREELNRTFETIGLAAA
;
A
#
# COMPACT_ATOMS: atom_id res chain seq x y z
N MET A 1 -5.12 -20.09 5.91
CA MET A 1 -3.65 -20.12 6.01
C MET A 1 -3.09 -18.97 5.19
N ASN A 2 -2.04 -18.31 5.66
CA ASN A 2 -1.38 -17.25 4.89
C ASN A 2 -0.71 -17.86 3.66
N THR A 3 -0.83 -17.20 2.51
CA THR A 3 -0.06 -17.60 1.32
C THR A 3 1.42 -17.44 1.64
N PRO A 4 2.25 -18.50 1.58
CA PRO A 4 3.67 -18.41 1.92
C PRO A 4 4.41 -17.48 0.95
N ASP A 5 5.54 -16.94 1.41
CA ASP A 5 6.48 -16.17 0.59
C ASP A 5 7.93 -16.50 0.98
N ASP A 6 8.85 -16.37 0.02
CA ASP A 6 10.25 -16.76 0.19
C ASP A 6 10.97 -15.97 1.30
N PHE A 7 10.60 -14.70 1.53
CA PHE A 7 11.26 -13.87 2.55
C PHE A 7 10.91 -14.38 3.95
N SER A 8 9.63 -14.59 4.20
CA SER A 8 9.13 -15.11 5.47
C SER A 8 9.65 -16.52 5.74
N GLN A 9 9.72 -17.37 4.71
CA GLN A 9 10.27 -18.73 4.85
C GLN A 9 11.77 -18.72 5.16
N TYR A 10 12.55 -17.89 4.47
CA TYR A 10 13.99 -17.79 4.69
C TYR A 10 14.34 -17.32 6.11
N HIS A 11 13.50 -16.48 6.70
CA HIS A 11 13.68 -15.98 8.05
C HIS A 11 12.89 -16.74 9.12
N ALA A 12 12.27 -17.88 8.80
CA ALA A 12 11.32 -18.58 9.69
C ALA A 12 11.89 -18.88 11.08
N GLU A 13 13.16 -19.29 11.18
CA GLU A 13 13.84 -19.58 12.45
C GLU A 13 14.05 -18.34 13.33
N LEU A 14 13.97 -17.14 12.75
CA LEU A 14 14.10 -15.86 13.45
C LEU A 14 12.74 -15.29 13.88
N LEU A 15 11.63 -15.91 13.49
CA LEU A 15 10.28 -15.40 13.67
C LEU A 15 9.56 -16.12 14.82
N ASP A 16 8.91 -15.33 15.66
CA ASP A 16 8.02 -15.77 16.74
C ASP A 16 6.56 -15.89 16.25
N GLY A 17 6.22 -15.17 15.18
CA GLY A 17 4.89 -15.23 14.59
C GLY A 17 4.76 -14.44 13.30
N ILE A 18 3.77 -14.79 12.50
CA ILE A 18 3.46 -14.13 11.23
C ILE A 18 1.95 -13.95 11.14
N TYR A 19 1.49 -12.77 10.76
CA TYR A 19 0.07 -12.60 10.45
C TYR A 19 -0.24 -11.61 9.33
N ASP A 20 -1.30 -11.90 8.58
CA ASP A 20 -1.85 -11.00 7.56
C ASP A 20 -3.11 -10.31 8.13
N CYS A 21 -3.22 -8.99 7.99
CA CYS A 21 -4.40 -8.25 8.43
C CYS A 21 -4.71 -7.06 7.52
N VAL A 22 -6.00 -6.86 7.24
CA VAL A 22 -6.50 -5.65 6.57
C VAL A 22 -6.39 -4.49 7.57
N ASP A 23 -5.81 -3.37 7.15
CA ASP A 23 -5.68 -2.18 7.99
C ASP A 23 -6.85 -1.24 7.73
N ARG A 24 -6.91 -0.68 6.52
CA ARG A 24 -7.92 0.31 6.14
C ARG A 24 -8.82 -0.22 5.03
N ILE A 25 -10.13 -0.08 5.22
CA ILE A 25 -11.13 -0.28 4.18
C ILE A 25 -11.85 1.05 3.97
N VAL A 26 -11.78 1.61 2.76
CA VAL A 26 -12.54 2.81 2.39
C VAL A 26 -13.56 2.41 1.32
N LEU A 27 -14.83 2.62 1.61
CA LEU A 27 -15.95 2.35 0.71
C LEU A 27 -16.57 3.67 0.28
N ASN A 28 -16.82 3.86 -1.02
CA ASN A 28 -17.74 4.89 -1.49
C ASN A 28 -19.17 4.36 -1.37
N ALA A 29 -20.04 5.16 -0.76
CA ALA A 29 -21.48 5.02 -0.85
C ALA A 29 -22.01 6.06 -1.85
N PHE A 30 -22.66 5.59 -2.91
CA PHE A 30 -23.21 6.43 -3.96
C PHE A 30 -24.65 6.02 -4.27
N PHE A 31 -25.50 7.01 -4.52
CA PHE A 31 -26.88 6.78 -4.93
C PHE A 31 -26.94 6.66 -6.46
N PRO A 32 -27.33 5.51 -7.05
CA PRO A 32 -27.24 5.27 -8.49
C PRO A 32 -28.04 6.26 -9.36
N LEU A 33 -29.28 6.59 -8.99
CA LEU A 33 -30.09 7.56 -9.74
C LEU A 33 -29.46 8.96 -9.68
N GLY A 34 -28.82 9.30 -8.56
CA GLY A 34 -28.08 10.54 -8.39
C GLY A 34 -26.74 10.60 -9.14
N GLN A 35 -26.43 9.69 -10.07
CA GLN A 35 -25.19 9.75 -10.86
C GLN A 35 -25.37 10.39 -12.25
N THR A 36 -26.61 10.65 -12.68
CA THR A 36 -26.92 11.27 -13.98
C THR A 36 -28.00 12.34 -13.80
N GLY A 37 -28.02 13.35 -14.68
CA GLY A 37 -29.01 14.44 -14.60
C GLY A 37 -30.45 13.95 -14.71
N GLY A 38 -30.72 13.00 -15.62
CA GLY A 38 -32.04 12.39 -15.76
C GLY A 38 -32.46 11.56 -14.55
N GLY A 39 -31.53 10.83 -13.93
CA GLY A 39 -31.80 10.08 -12.71
C GLY A 39 -32.04 11.01 -11.50
N MET A 40 -31.27 12.09 -11.39
CA MET A 40 -31.45 13.15 -10.38
C MET A 40 -32.83 13.80 -10.50
N ARG A 41 -33.27 14.14 -11.73
CA ARG A 41 -34.61 14.66 -12.01
C ARG A 41 -35.72 13.69 -11.61
N SER A 42 -35.54 12.41 -11.93
CA SER A 42 -36.52 11.37 -11.60
C SER A 42 -36.65 11.20 -10.09
N TRP A 43 -35.52 11.15 -9.37
CA TRP A 43 -35.50 11.11 -7.92
C TRP A 43 -36.17 12.35 -7.29
N TRP A 44 -35.89 13.54 -7.82
CA TRP A 44 -36.51 14.78 -7.36
C TRP A 44 -38.04 14.72 -7.47
N ARG A 45 -38.58 14.26 -8.61
CA ARG A 45 -40.02 14.08 -8.81
C ARG A 45 -40.61 13.06 -7.84
N SER A 46 -39.94 11.94 -7.60
CA SER A 46 -40.38 10.98 -6.58
C SER A 46 -40.37 11.61 -5.18
N LEU A 47 -39.43 12.51 -4.89
CA LEU A 47 -39.35 13.17 -3.60
C LEU A 47 -40.37 14.30 -3.43
N HIS A 48 -40.65 15.11 -4.45
CA HIS A 48 -41.46 16.34 -4.34
C HIS A 48 -42.78 16.32 -5.12
N GLY A 49 -43.06 15.28 -5.90
CA GLY A 49 -44.24 15.16 -6.76
C GLY A 49 -44.03 15.70 -8.18
N ASP A 50 -43.31 16.81 -8.31
CA ASP A 50 -42.95 17.41 -9.60
C ASP A 50 -41.51 17.97 -9.59
N ASP A 51 -41.08 18.59 -10.68
CA ASP A 51 -39.77 19.24 -10.84
C ASP A 51 -39.85 20.75 -11.08
N SER A 52 -40.97 21.38 -10.69
CA SER A 52 -41.14 22.85 -10.79
C SER A 52 -40.10 23.60 -9.96
N GLN A 53 -39.76 23.07 -8.78
CA GLN A 53 -38.79 23.64 -7.84
C GLN A 53 -37.38 23.03 -7.92
N LEU A 54 -37.11 22.17 -8.91
CA LEU A 54 -35.76 21.64 -9.11
C LEU A 54 -34.86 22.75 -9.65
N ASP A 55 -34.12 23.41 -8.76
CA ASP A 55 -33.18 24.48 -9.08
C ASP A 55 -32.02 24.54 -8.06
N ASP A 56 -31.01 25.34 -8.37
CA ASP A 56 -29.81 25.52 -7.54
C ASP A 56 -30.13 26.05 -6.12
N LYS A 57 -31.20 26.82 -5.95
CA LYS A 57 -31.61 27.38 -4.65
C LYS A 57 -32.14 26.28 -3.75
N HIS A 58 -33.06 25.44 -4.23
CA HIS A 58 -33.62 24.36 -3.43
C HIS A 58 -32.60 23.26 -3.16
N LEU A 59 -31.71 22.96 -4.12
CA LEU A 59 -30.59 22.03 -3.87
C LEU A 59 -29.63 22.54 -2.77
N ARG A 60 -29.40 23.85 -2.70
CA ARG A 60 -28.66 24.50 -1.62
C ARG A 60 -29.43 24.46 -0.30
N GLU A 61 -30.75 24.66 -0.33
CA GLU A 61 -31.61 24.60 0.85
C GLU A 61 -31.63 23.21 1.47
N MET A 62 -31.56 22.13 0.67
CA MET A 62 -31.41 20.77 1.20
C MET A 62 -30.12 20.63 2.02
N ALA A 63 -29.00 21.17 1.53
CA ALA A 63 -27.72 21.17 2.26
C ALA A 63 -27.76 22.05 3.53
N GLY A 64 -28.44 23.20 3.48
CA GLY A 64 -28.67 24.05 4.64
C GLY A 64 -29.56 23.39 5.69
N THR A 65 -30.59 22.67 5.25
CA THR A 65 -31.48 21.88 6.11
C THR A 65 -30.73 20.73 6.79
N PHE A 66 -29.90 20.01 6.03
CA PHE A 66 -28.99 19.00 6.60
C PHE A 66 -28.15 19.59 7.73
N SER A 67 -27.50 20.73 7.48
CA SER A 67 -26.63 21.38 8.46
C SER A 67 -27.40 21.76 9.72
N ARG A 68 -28.54 22.45 9.59
CA ARG A 68 -29.36 22.87 10.74
C ARG A 68 -29.85 21.68 11.57
N ARG A 69 -30.36 20.63 10.93
CA ARG A 69 -30.84 19.41 11.62
C ARG A 69 -29.71 18.72 12.38
N LEU A 70 -28.53 18.61 11.78
CA LEU A 70 -27.35 18.03 12.41
C LEU A 70 -26.89 18.85 13.62
N HIS A 71 -26.74 20.17 13.48
CA HIS A 71 -26.34 21.05 14.57
C HIS A 71 -27.33 21.00 15.74
N ALA A 72 -28.64 21.02 15.47
CA ALA A 72 -29.67 20.90 16.50
C ALA A 72 -29.61 19.53 17.22
N PHE A 73 -29.42 18.44 16.49
CA PHE A 73 -29.26 17.11 17.07
C PHE A 73 -28.03 17.02 17.96
N CYS A 74 -26.86 17.45 17.47
CA CYS A 74 -25.61 17.42 18.23
C CYS A 74 -25.69 18.29 19.49
N ALA A 75 -26.28 19.48 19.41
CA ALA A 75 -26.50 20.35 20.57
C ALA A 75 -27.39 19.67 21.62
N LYS A 76 -28.48 19.01 21.19
CA LYS A 76 -29.39 18.28 22.09
C LYS A 76 -28.72 17.07 22.75
N GLN A 77 -27.85 16.37 22.02
CA GLN A 77 -27.18 15.15 22.50
C GLN A 77 -25.83 15.42 23.19
N GLY A 78 -25.37 16.67 23.23
CA GLY A 78 -24.04 17.02 23.75
C GLY A 78 -22.88 16.48 22.90
N ILE A 79 -23.10 16.23 21.61
CA ILE A 79 -22.08 15.70 20.69
C ILE A 79 -21.27 16.88 20.13
N PRO A 80 -19.94 16.90 20.28
CA PRO A 80 -19.10 17.98 19.75
C PRO A 80 -19.12 18.01 18.21
N ILE A 81 -19.14 19.24 17.67
CA ILE A 81 -18.87 19.52 16.26
C ILE A 81 -17.59 20.36 16.19
N VAL A 82 -16.55 19.84 15.52
CA VAL A 82 -15.24 20.49 15.37
C VAL A 82 -15.04 20.89 13.91
N GLU A 83 -14.57 22.11 13.65
CA GLU A 83 -14.23 22.56 12.29
C GLU A 83 -12.74 22.35 12.03
N ALA A 84 -12.42 21.53 11.03
CA ALA A 84 -11.05 21.26 10.62
C ALA A 84 -10.53 22.38 9.70
N GLN A 85 -9.39 22.94 10.08
CA GLN A 85 -8.65 23.92 9.30
C GLN A 85 -7.83 23.26 8.18
N SER A 86 -7.36 24.08 7.25
CA SER A 86 -6.49 23.61 6.17
C SER A 86 -5.19 23.02 6.73
N GLY A 87 -4.80 21.85 6.25
CA GLY A 87 -3.60 21.13 6.71
C GLY A 87 -3.81 20.26 7.94
N GLU A 88 -4.89 20.44 8.71
CA GLU A 88 -5.16 19.63 9.88
C GLU A 88 -5.55 18.19 9.53
N ARG A 89 -4.99 17.26 10.30
CA ARG A 89 -5.26 15.85 10.16
C ARG A 89 -6.46 15.47 11.02
N LYS A 90 -7.56 15.17 10.33
CA LYS A 90 -8.85 14.83 10.98
C LYS A 90 -8.80 13.66 11.96
N HIS A 91 -7.84 12.74 11.82
CA HIS A 91 -7.68 11.66 12.79
C HIS A 91 -7.04 12.14 14.11
N GLU A 92 -6.09 13.08 14.04
CA GLU A 92 -5.48 13.71 15.22
C GLU A 92 -6.51 14.58 15.94
N LEU A 93 -7.40 15.27 15.19
CA LEU A 93 -8.54 16.00 15.77
C LEU A 93 -9.57 15.08 16.45
N ALA A 94 -9.72 13.83 15.99
CA ALA A 94 -10.70 12.90 16.55
C ALA A 94 -10.22 12.17 17.80
N GLU A 95 -8.90 11.99 17.94
CA GLU A 95 -8.27 11.20 19.01
C GLU A 95 -8.66 11.66 20.44
N PRO A 96 -8.67 12.96 20.77
CA PRO A 96 -9.06 13.43 22.12
C PRO A 96 -10.53 13.15 22.48
N HIS A 97 -11.39 12.95 21.47
CA HIS A 97 -12.82 12.76 21.66
C HIS A 97 -13.24 11.29 21.68
N VAL A 98 -12.30 10.35 21.50
CA VAL A 98 -12.62 8.92 21.52
C VAL A 98 -13.20 8.56 22.90
N PRO A 99 -14.39 7.93 22.96
CA PRO A 99 -15.02 7.57 24.22
C PRO A 99 -14.13 6.66 25.06
N LYS A 100 -13.93 7.02 26.34
CA LYS A 100 -13.17 6.20 27.31
C LYS A 100 -13.96 5.01 27.82
N ASP A 101 -15.30 5.11 27.82
CA ASP A 101 -16.19 4.02 28.19
C ASP A 101 -16.17 2.92 27.10
N PRO A 102 -15.70 1.70 27.41
CA PRO A 102 -15.63 0.61 26.44
C PRO A 102 -17.02 0.10 25.99
N THR A 103 -18.08 0.44 26.72
CA THR A 103 -19.46 0.05 26.41
C THR A 103 -20.16 1.02 25.47
N PHE A 104 -19.67 2.26 25.35
CA PHE A 104 -20.25 3.30 24.52
C PHE A 104 -20.43 2.86 23.05
N ARG A 105 -21.61 3.08 22.48
CA ARG A 105 -21.89 2.86 21.05
C ARG A 105 -22.67 4.06 20.51
N GLY A 106 -22.34 4.48 19.28
CA GLY A 106 -23.03 5.60 18.63
C GLY A 106 -22.09 6.70 18.14
N LEU A 107 -22.70 7.79 17.67
CA LEU A 107 -21.99 9.00 17.23
C LEU A 107 -21.40 9.72 18.45
N PHE A 108 -20.10 10.01 18.43
CA PHE A 108 -19.43 10.73 19.53
C PHE A 108 -18.76 12.03 19.10
N LEU A 109 -18.53 12.24 17.80
CA LEU A 109 -17.92 13.45 17.28
C LEU A 109 -18.34 13.65 15.82
N VAL A 110 -18.54 14.91 15.43
CA VAL A 110 -18.62 15.30 14.01
C VAL A 110 -17.50 16.29 13.72
N ILE A 111 -16.67 16.00 12.73
CA ILE A 111 -15.73 16.99 12.19
C ILE A 111 -16.34 17.58 10.91
N THR A 112 -16.22 18.89 10.72
CA THR A 112 -16.60 19.56 9.48
C THR A 112 -15.36 20.05 8.74
N GLY A 113 -15.42 20.11 7.42
CA GLY A 113 -14.35 20.72 6.64
C GLY A 113 -14.73 20.88 5.18
N ASN A 114 -14.14 21.87 4.53
CA ASN A 114 -14.42 22.17 3.14
C ASN A 114 -13.64 21.25 2.21
N ALA A 115 -14.30 20.68 1.20
CA ALA A 115 -13.66 19.93 0.13
C ALA A 115 -14.43 20.08 -1.19
N PRO A 116 -13.77 19.88 -2.35
CA PRO A 116 -14.44 19.91 -3.65
C PRO A 116 -15.51 18.82 -3.76
N ALA A 117 -16.69 19.17 -4.26
CA ALA A 117 -17.77 18.23 -4.52
C ALA A 117 -18.42 18.45 -5.90
N PRO A 118 -18.94 17.38 -6.54
CA PRO A 118 -19.68 17.48 -7.80
C PRO A 118 -21.09 18.03 -7.55
N ILE A 119 -21.22 19.34 -7.41
CA ILE A 119 -22.50 20.02 -7.18
C ILE A 119 -23.30 20.08 -8.49
N TRP A 120 -24.59 19.77 -8.41
CA TRP A 120 -25.53 19.91 -9.52
C TRP A 120 -25.78 21.37 -9.87
N GLU A 121 -25.95 21.62 -11.16
CA GLU A 121 -26.39 22.87 -11.79
C GLU A 121 -27.61 22.53 -12.64
N VAL A 122 -28.69 23.28 -12.46
CA VAL A 122 -29.93 23.11 -13.22
C VAL A 122 -30.14 24.33 -14.11
N GLU A 123 -30.16 24.11 -15.42
CA GLU A 123 -30.46 25.15 -16.40
C GLU A 123 -31.92 25.08 -16.85
N ARG A 124 -32.53 26.26 -17.01
CA ARG A 124 -33.90 26.40 -17.52
C ARG A 124 -33.94 27.38 -18.70
N ASN A 125 -34.85 27.14 -19.63
CA ASN A 125 -35.17 28.10 -20.68
C ASN A 125 -36.08 29.25 -20.16
N ALA A 126 -36.33 30.23 -21.02
CA ALA A 126 -37.22 31.37 -20.70
C ALA A 126 -38.67 30.96 -20.35
N ALA A 127 -39.12 29.79 -20.84
CA ALA A 127 -40.42 29.22 -20.50
C ALA A 127 -40.42 28.43 -19.16
N GLY A 128 -39.32 28.46 -18.41
CA GLY A 128 -39.19 27.77 -17.13
C GLY A 128 -38.98 26.27 -17.21
N GLN A 129 -38.74 25.70 -18.40
CA GLN A 129 -38.51 24.26 -18.58
C GLN A 129 -37.03 23.91 -18.37
N ILE A 130 -36.75 22.80 -17.69
CA ILE A 130 -35.39 22.31 -17.46
C ILE A 130 -34.78 21.85 -18.80
N THR A 131 -33.68 22.49 -19.20
CA THR A 131 -32.92 22.16 -20.41
C THR A 131 -31.76 21.22 -20.10
N GLU A 132 -31.10 21.40 -18.95
CA GLU A 132 -29.95 20.58 -18.56
C GLU A 132 -29.84 20.42 -17.04
N ILE A 133 -29.39 19.24 -16.62
CA ILE A 133 -28.97 18.96 -15.23
C ILE A 133 -27.59 18.32 -15.32
N ARG A 134 -26.56 19.05 -14.88
CA ARG A 134 -25.17 18.61 -14.98
C ARG A 134 -24.40 18.96 -13.71
N HIS A 135 -23.23 18.35 -13.53
CA HIS A 135 -22.32 18.81 -12.49
C HIS A 135 -21.58 20.06 -12.95
N ARG A 136 -21.38 21.01 -12.04
CA ARG A 136 -20.53 22.19 -12.29
C ARG A 136 -19.13 21.74 -12.72
N LYS A 137 -18.60 22.36 -13.79
CA LYS A 137 -17.27 22.02 -14.34
C LYS A 137 -16.15 22.18 -13.31
N ASN A 138 -16.18 23.28 -12.57
CA ASN A 138 -15.28 23.51 -11.44
C ASN A 138 -16.01 23.13 -10.16
N TRP A 139 -15.55 22.06 -9.50
CA TRP A 139 -16.15 21.59 -8.26
C TRP A 139 -15.95 22.61 -7.14
N PRO A 140 -17.01 23.26 -6.65
CA PRO A 140 -16.89 24.22 -5.58
C PRO A 140 -16.50 23.50 -4.28
N PHE A 141 -15.84 24.23 -3.39
CA PHE A 141 -15.59 23.78 -2.04
C PHE A 141 -16.87 23.91 -1.22
N VAL A 142 -17.34 22.79 -0.69
CA VAL A 142 -18.54 22.73 0.16
C VAL A 142 -18.24 22.01 1.46
N LYS A 143 -19.10 22.20 2.47
CA LYS A 143 -18.99 21.50 3.74
C LYS A 143 -19.17 19.99 3.55
N HIS A 144 -18.17 19.25 3.98
CA HIS A 144 -18.24 17.82 4.24
C HIS A 144 -18.26 17.57 5.75
N TYR A 145 -18.97 16.53 6.14
CA TYR A 145 -19.18 16.13 7.53
C TYR A 145 -18.56 14.75 7.73
N TYR A 146 -17.76 14.61 8.78
CA TYR A 146 -17.04 13.40 9.14
C TYR A 146 -17.61 12.92 10.47
N PHE A 147 -18.54 11.98 10.38
CA PHE A 147 -19.20 11.36 11.52
C PHE A 147 -18.30 10.29 12.11
N HIS A 148 -17.86 10.48 13.35
CA HIS A 148 -17.05 9.53 14.10
C HIS A 148 -17.95 8.72 15.04
N ILE A 149 -18.04 7.42 14.75
CA ILE A 149 -19.01 6.50 15.33
C ILE A 149 -18.28 5.35 16.01
N MET A 150 -18.74 4.95 17.19
CA MET A 150 -18.27 3.74 17.87
C MET A 150 -19.24 2.58 17.61
N ASP A 151 -18.84 1.64 16.75
CA ASP A 151 -19.58 0.42 16.43
C ASP A 151 -19.22 -0.73 17.37
N ARG A 152 -20.16 -1.66 17.56
CA ARG A 152 -19.96 -2.81 18.44
C ARG A 152 -18.91 -3.80 17.92
N GLU A 153 -18.95 -4.12 16.64
CA GLU A 153 -18.11 -5.15 16.01
C GLU A 153 -16.86 -4.54 15.38
N TRP A 154 -16.98 -3.37 14.74
CA TRP A 154 -15.87 -2.72 14.02
C TRP A 154 -15.14 -1.65 14.81
N GLY A 155 -15.74 -1.18 15.90
CA GLY A 155 -15.15 -0.12 16.69
C GLY A 155 -15.22 1.23 16.01
N HIS A 156 -14.12 1.97 15.92
CA HIS A 156 -14.16 3.32 15.35
C HIS A 156 -14.44 3.28 13.83
N VAL A 157 -15.62 3.75 13.46
CA VAL A 157 -16.05 3.93 12.07
C VAL A 157 -16.12 5.42 11.78
N THR A 158 -15.63 5.84 10.61
CA THR A 158 -15.79 7.22 10.15
C THR A 158 -16.61 7.25 8.87
N ILE A 159 -17.67 8.07 8.82
CA ILE A 159 -18.44 8.32 7.61
C ILE A 159 -18.22 9.77 7.19
N ARG A 160 -17.58 9.99 6.04
CA ARG A 160 -17.48 11.29 5.40
C ARG A 160 -18.66 11.47 4.45
N MET A 161 -19.48 12.49 4.61
CA MET A 161 -20.66 12.76 3.78
C MET A 161 -20.64 14.18 3.21
N CYS A 162 -21.06 14.33 1.95
CA CYS A 162 -21.39 15.63 1.37
C CYS A 162 -22.80 16.04 1.80
N GLY A 163 -22.99 17.27 2.28
CA GLY A 163 -24.32 17.79 2.63
C GLY A 163 -25.21 18.09 1.42
N TYR A 164 -24.65 18.15 0.21
CA TYR A 164 -25.42 18.39 -1.01
C TYR A 164 -25.89 17.08 -1.65
N PRO A 165 -27.08 17.06 -2.27
CA PRO A 165 -27.53 15.92 -3.06
C PRO A 165 -26.53 15.63 -4.20
N PRO A 166 -26.25 14.35 -4.52
CA PRO A 166 -26.96 13.15 -4.08
C PRO A 166 -26.39 12.54 -2.76
N PHE A 167 -25.82 13.38 -1.89
CA PHE A 167 -25.31 13.01 -0.56
C PHE A 167 -24.25 11.91 -0.63
N GLY A 168 -23.30 12.05 -1.57
CA GLY A 168 -22.21 11.09 -1.72
C GLY A 168 -21.39 10.97 -0.43
N ALA A 169 -21.05 9.74 -0.06
CA ALA A 169 -20.34 9.46 1.18
C ALA A 169 -19.19 8.45 1.02
N GLN A 170 -18.29 8.45 2.01
CA GLN A 170 -17.22 7.48 2.15
C GLN A 170 -17.23 6.92 3.56
N LEU A 171 -17.23 5.59 3.69
CA LEU A 171 -17.08 4.89 4.96
C LEU A 171 -15.63 4.42 5.10
N ILE A 172 -15.04 4.68 6.26
CA ILE A 172 -13.65 4.34 6.59
C ILE A 172 -13.67 3.44 7.80
N LEU A 173 -13.10 2.24 7.65
CA LEU A 173 -13.15 1.16 8.64
C LEU A 173 -11.73 0.65 8.92
N ASN A 174 -11.50 0.19 10.16
CA ASN A 174 -10.23 -0.38 10.60
C ASN A 174 -10.34 -1.90 10.80
N GLY A 175 -9.66 -2.67 9.96
CA GLY A 175 -9.67 -4.13 10.04
C GLY A 175 -8.91 -4.69 11.25
N HIS A 176 -7.89 -4.00 11.76
CA HIS A 176 -7.18 -4.44 12.98
C HIS A 176 -8.06 -4.28 14.22
N GLU A 177 -8.86 -3.21 14.31
CA GLU A 177 -9.80 -3.04 15.42
C GLU A 177 -10.92 -4.09 15.36
N TRP A 178 -11.41 -4.41 14.17
CA TRP A 178 -12.36 -5.51 13.99
C TRP A 178 -11.79 -6.86 14.48
N VAL A 179 -10.56 -7.20 14.08
CA VAL A 179 -9.90 -8.45 14.53
C VAL A 179 -9.71 -8.46 16.06
N GLU A 180 -9.30 -7.34 16.64
CA GLU A 180 -9.15 -7.21 18.10
C GLU A 180 -10.47 -7.44 18.84
N ARG A 181 -11.56 -6.80 18.39
CA ARG A 181 -12.87 -6.97 19.02
C ARG A 181 -13.41 -8.39 18.87
N GLU A 182 -13.19 -8.99 17.71
CA GLU A 182 -13.51 -10.41 17.49
C GLU A 182 -12.70 -11.35 18.39
N ALA A 183 -11.42 -11.04 18.62
CA ALA A 183 -10.58 -11.81 19.53
C ALA A 183 -11.09 -11.70 20.97
N ARG A 184 -11.39 -10.48 21.45
CA ARG A 184 -11.97 -10.23 22.78
C ARG A 184 -13.28 -10.98 22.97
N ARG A 185 -14.19 -10.93 21.98
CA ARG A 185 -15.49 -11.63 22.01
C ARG A 185 -15.34 -13.16 22.11
N LYS A 186 -14.24 -13.70 21.61
CA LYS A 186 -13.94 -15.13 21.60
C LYS A 186 -12.95 -15.54 22.70
N CYS A 187 -12.62 -14.63 23.61
CA CYS A 187 -11.63 -14.84 24.67
C CYS A 187 -10.27 -15.31 24.12
N LEU A 188 -9.88 -14.82 22.96
CA LEU A 188 -8.59 -15.10 22.32
C LEU A 188 -7.58 -14.01 22.70
N THR A 189 -6.35 -14.40 23.02
CA THR A 189 -5.30 -13.44 23.40
C THR A 189 -4.83 -12.67 22.18
N ALA A 190 -5.07 -11.35 22.16
CA ALA A 190 -4.58 -10.43 21.14
C ALA A 190 -4.10 -9.14 21.83
N VAL A 191 -2.79 -8.90 21.78
CA VAL A 191 -2.14 -7.73 22.37
C VAL A 191 -1.75 -6.78 21.26
N LYS A 192 -2.06 -5.49 21.39
CA LYS A 192 -1.79 -4.47 20.36
C LYS A 192 -0.88 -3.36 20.84
N ASP A 193 -0.03 -2.91 19.92
CA ASP A 193 0.71 -1.65 19.96
C ASP A 193 0.31 -0.83 18.72
N GLY A 194 -0.57 0.16 18.92
CA GLY A 194 -1.28 0.86 17.83
C GLY A 194 -2.00 -0.12 16.90
N ASN A 195 -1.87 0.08 15.58
CA ASN A 195 -2.38 -0.87 14.56
C ASN A 195 -1.39 -2.02 14.28
N CYS A 196 -0.93 -2.72 15.32
CA CYS A 196 -0.06 -3.89 15.20
C CYS A 196 -0.33 -4.87 16.34
N PHE A 197 -0.54 -6.16 16.04
CA PHE A 197 -0.55 -7.22 17.04
C PHE A 197 0.91 -7.58 17.39
N VAL A 198 1.21 -7.68 18.68
CA VAL A 198 2.57 -7.86 19.20
C VAL A 198 2.65 -9.08 20.12
N GLU A 199 3.80 -9.27 20.77
CA GLU A 199 4.07 -10.35 21.72
C GLU A 199 2.91 -10.61 22.70
N GLY A 200 2.70 -11.89 23.00
CA GLY A 200 1.59 -12.34 23.84
C GLY A 200 0.33 -12.68 23.06
N SER A 201 0.23 -12.30 21.78
CA SER A 201 -0.91 -12.68 20.92
C SER A 201 -0.85 -14.15 20.48
N ASP A 202 -2.02 -14.78 20.30
CA ASP A 202 -2.17 -16.00 19.52
C ASP A 202 -2.25 -15.63 18.02
N PHE A 203 -1.11 -15.66 17.34
CA PHE A 203 -1.03 -15.25 15.93
C PHE A 203 -1.80 -16.15 14.98
N ASP A 204 -1.96 -17.43 15.31
CA ASP A 204 -2.77 -18.35 14.52
C ASP A 204 -4.25 -18.00 14.64
N ALA A 205 -4.71 -17.67 15.86
CA ALA A 205 -6.06 -17.16 16.07
C ALA A 205 -6.28 -15.82 15.37
N VAL A 206 -5.34 -14.86 15.48
CA VAL A 206 -5.39 -13.58 14.77
C VAL A 206 -5.49 -13.79 13.26
N ASN A 207 -4.70 -14.69 12.68
CA ASN A 207 -4.78 -15.05 11.26
C ASN A 207 -6.13 -15.64 10.88
N ARG A 208 -6.65 -16.58 11.68
CA ARG A 208 -7.97 -17.19 11.45
C ARG A 208 -9.08 -16.14 11.48
N LEU A 209 -8.99 -15.16 12.38
CA LEU A 209 -9.94 -14.05 12.46
C LEU A 209 -9.80 -13.12 11.25
N ALA A 210 -8.59 -12.63 10.95
CA ALA A 210 -8.34 -11.74 9.82
C ALA A 210 -8.76 -12.36 8.48
N ALA A 211 -8.63 -13.68 8.31
CA ALA A 211 -9.08 -14.38 7.12
C ALA A 211 -10.61 -14.35 6.93
N LYS A 212 -11.40 -14.14 7.99
CA LYS A 212 -12.87 -14.06 7.89
C LYS A 212 -13.34 -12.81 7.14
N LEU A 213 -12.58 -11.71 7.19
CA LEU A 213 -12.90 -10.48 6.42
C LEU A 213 -13.01 -10.72 4.91
N GLN A 214 -12.49 -11.84 4.41
CA GLN A 214 -12.57 -12.24 3.00
C GLN A 214 -13.76 -13.15 2.69
N ARG A 215 -14.54 -13.55 3.69
CA ARG A 215 -15.67 -14.47 3.49
C ARG A 215 -16.91 -13.70 3.03
N PRO A 216 -17.72 -14.24 2.10
CA PRO A 216 -18.93 -13.58 1.60
C PRO A 216 -19.89 -13.13 2.70
N GLU A 217 -20.04 -13.93 3.77
CA GLU A 217 -20.94 -13.62 4.88
C GLU A 217 -20.49 -12.37 5.65
N THR A 218 -19.16 -12.15 5.74
CA THR A 218 -18.61 -10.95 6.38
C THR A 218 -18.78 -9.72 5.50
N ILE A 219 -18.79 -9.88 4.17
CA ILE A 219 -19.11 -8.81 3.23
C ILE A 219 -20.58 -8.40 3.35
N GLY A 220 -21.50 -9.36 3.49
CA GLY A 220 -22.91 -9.08 3.77
C GLY A 220 -23.09 -8.28 5.07
N ARG A 221 -22.48 -8.74 6.16
CA ARG A 221 -22.50 -8.02 7.46
C ARG A 221 -21.86 -6.64 7.40
N LEU A 222 -20.81 -6.48 6.60
CA LEU A 222 -20.19 -5.18 6.36
C LEU A 222 -21.17 -4.22 5.65
N ARG A 223 -21.93 -4.71 4.66
CA ARG A 223 -22.99 -3.92 4.01
C ARG A 223 -24.07 -3.50 5.02
N GLU A 224 -24.58 -4.43 5.82
CA GLU A 224 -25.57 -4.15 6.87
C GLU A 224 -25.08 -3.08 7.86
N LEU A 225 -23.80 -3.15 8.25
CA LEU A 225 -23.18 -2.14 9.10
C LEU A 225 -23.11 -0.77 8.42
N CYS A 226 -22.72 -0.73 7.14
CA CYS A 226 -22.68 0.51 6.37
C CYS A 226 -24.07 1.15 6.31
N GLU A 227 -25.08 0.35 5.98
CA GLU A 227 -26.48 0.78 5.86
C GLU A 227 -27.01 1.24 7.21
N ARG A 228 -26.82 0.46 8.27
CA ARG A 228 -27.24 0.82 9.63
C ARG A 228 -26.76 2.22 10.00
N TRP A 229 -25.47 2.51 9.84
CA TRP A 229 -24.92 3.80 10.26
C TRP A 229 -25.21 4.94 9.29
N ILE A 230 -25.08 4.72 7.98
CA ILE A 230 -25.27 5.80 7.01
C ILE A 230 -26.72 6.29 6.98
N TYR A 231 -27.71 5.41 7.11
CA TYR A 231 -29.12 5.81 7.10
C TYR A 231 -29.56 6.42 8.42
N SER A 232 -29.18 5.82 9.56
CA SER A 232 -29.67 6.24 10.88
C SER A 232 -28.92 7.43 11.49
N THR A 233 -27.69 7.70 11.06
CA THR A 233 -26.78 8.65 11.73
C THR A 233 -26.22 9.71 10.78
N CYS A 234 -26.45 9.60 9.47
CA CYS A 234 -25.93 10.56 8.49
C CYS A 234 -27.03 11.07 7.55
N LEU A 235 -27.61 10.19 6.72
CA LEU A 235 -28.61 10.56 5.72
C LEU A 235 -29.90 11.07 6.36
N CYS A 236 -30.25 10.62 7.57
CA CYS A 236 -31.42 11.09 8.32
C CYS A 236 -31.49 12.61 8.49
N PHE A 237 -30.35 13.31 8.47
CA PHE A 237 -30.31 14.77 8.52
C PHE A 237 -30.66 15.42 7.18
N ALA A 238 -30.38 14.75 6.06
CA ALA A 238 -30.73 15.23 4.71
C ALA A 238 -32.15 14.84 4.31
N LEU A 239 -32.50 13.56 4.49
CA LEU A 239 -33.81 12.98 4.17
C LEU A 239 -34.34 12.26 5.39
N VAL A 240 -35.51 12.63 5.89
CA VAL A 240 -36.17 11.87 6.96
C VAL A 240 -36.60 10.49 6.43
N HIS A 241 -36.88 9.55 7.32
CA HIS A 241 -37.19 8.15 6.96
C HIS A 241 -38.32 8.02 5.93
N GLU A 242 -39.35 8.87 6.05
CA GLU A 242 -40.47 8.91 5.09
C GLU A 242 -40.04 9.38 3.70
N GLU A 243 -39.16 10.39 3.61
CA GLU A 243 -38.59 10.90 2.36
C GLU A 243 -37.68 9.86 1.68
N GLN A 244 -36.90 9.14 2.48
CA GLN A 244 -36.07 8.03 1.99
C GLN A 244 -36.94 6.94 1.34
N LYS A 245 -38.03 6.53 2.02
CA LYS A 245 -39.00 5.55 1.47
C LYS A 245 -39.71 6.07 0.22
N ARG A 246 -40.27 7.28 0.28
CA ARG A 246 -41.03 7.90 -0.82
C ARG A 246 -40.21 8.01 -2.10
N SER A 247 -38.94 8.37 -1.96
CA SER A 247 -38.01 8.55 -3.08
C SER A 247 -37.23 7.27 -3.46
N ALA A 248 -37.47 6.16 -2.76
CA ALA A 248 -36.72 4.90 -2.88
C ALA A 248 -35.19 5.11 -2.84
N PHE A 249 -34.71 6.00 -1.98
CA PHE A 249 -33.29 6.33 -1.88
C PHE A 249 -32.49 5.14 -1.35
N ALA A 250 -31.59 4.59 -2.17
CA ALA A 250 -30.77 3.45 -1.79
C ALA A 250 -29.31 3.60 -2.25
N TYR A 251 -28.37 3.58 -1.30
CA TYR A 251 -26.94 3.54 -1.57
C TYR A 251 -26.50 2.21 -2.18
N GLN A 252 -25.58 2.31 -3.16
CA GLN A 252 -24.70 1.23 -3.56
C GLN A 252 -23.29 1.50 -3.06
N TYR A 253 -22.54 0.42 -2.83
CA TYR A 253 -21.20 0.48 -2.26
C TYR A 253 -20.14 0.00 -3.25
N SER A 254 -19.06 0.78 -3.34
CA SER A 254 -17.86 0.36 -4.06
C SER A 254 -16.63 0.57 -3.19
N VAL A 255 -15.71 -0.39 -3.22
CA VAL A 255 -14.41 -0.26 -2.59
C VAL A 255 -13.64 0.85 -3.31
N PHE A 256 -13.09 1.79 -2.56
CA PHE A 256 -12.27 2.89 -3.05
C PHE A 256 -10.79 2.65 -2.78
N GLN A 257 -10.43 2.52 -1.50
CA GLN A 257 -9.07 2.30 -1.04
C GLN A 257 -9.02 1.09 -0.11
N LEU A 258 -7.93 0.33 -0.19
CA LEU A 258 -7.63 -0.80 0.68
C LEU A 258 -6.18 -0.76 1.15
N GLU A 259 -5.95 -1.18 2.38
CA GLU A 259 -4.62 -1.41 2.95
C GLU A 259 -4.56 -2.82 3.54
N LEU A 260 -3.58 -3.61 3.11
CA LEU A 260 -3.33 -4.96 3.59
C LEU A 260 -1.90 -5.04 4.09
N SER A 261 -1.69 -5.65 5.25
CA SER A 261 -0.35 -5.86 5.80
C SER A 261 -0.05 -7.32 6.10
N ARG A 262 1.21 -7.70 5.89
CA ARG A 262 1.87 -8.88 6.46
C ARG A 262 2.81 -8.40 7.54
N ASN A 263 2.74 -9.00 8.71
CA ASN A 263 3.50 -8.60 9.89
C ASN A 263 4.33 -9.79 10.32
N LEU A 264 5.65 -9.58 10.39
CA LEU A 264 6.63 -10.59 10.77
C LEU A 264 7.17 -10.22 12.15
N LEU A 265 6.77 -10.96 13.17
CA LEU A 265 7.28 -10.76 14.52
C LEU A 265 8.56 -11.56 14.70
N PHE A 266 9.67 -10.87 14.99
CA PHE A 266 10.96 -11.50 15.25
C PHE A 266 11.13 -11.88 16.71
N LEU A 267 11.90 -12.94 16.96
CA LEU A 267 12.31 -13.36 18.30
C LEU A 267 13.09 -12.25 19.02
N ARG A 268 13.92 -11.46 18.30
CA ARG A 268 14.73 -10.37 18.87
C ARG A 268 14.66 -9.11 17.99
N GLY A 269 14.50 -7.94 18.62
CA GLY A 269 14.40 -6.66 17.90
C GLY A 269 15.71 -6.24 17.23
N THR A 270 16.85 -6.59 17.85
CA THR A 270 18.19 -6.39 17.27
C THR A 270 18.39 -7.19 15.98
N THR A 271 18.02 -8.47 15.99
CA THR A 271 18.08 -9.35 14.80
C THR A 271 17.18 -8.83 13.68
N MET A 272 15.95 -8.41 13.99
CA MET A 272 15.07 -7.78 13.00
C MET A 272 15.74 -6.54 12.38
N ASN A 273 16.37 -5.70 13.19
CA ASN A 273 17.01 -4.48 12.71
C ASN A 273 18.18 -4.81 11.78
N GLU A 274 19.02 -5.78 12.13
CA GLU A 274 20.11 -6.25 11.27
C GLU A 274 19.59 -6.80 9.95
N VAL A 275 18.53 -7.62 9.97
CA VAL A 275 17.88 -8.13 8.75
C VAL A 275 17.38 -6.97 7.90
N TYR A 276 16.72 -5.99 8.52
CA TYR A 276 16.13 -4.88 7.79
C TYR A 276 17.18 -3.93 7.21
N GLN A 277 18.26 -3.61 7.93
CA GLN A 277 19.37 -2.81 7.41
C GLN A 277 20.07 -3.52 6.25
N LYS A 278 20.37 -4.82 6.39
CA LYS A 278 20.95 -5.62 5.29
C LYS A 278 20.03 -5.66 4.06
N LEU A 279 18.72 -5.73 4.28
CA LEU A 279 17.72 -5.67 3.22
C LEU A 279 17.81 -4.34 2.47
N ILE A 280 17.82 -3.21 3.19
CA ILE A 280 17.90 -1.87 2.60
C ILE A 280 19.19 -1.72 1.80
N ASP A 281 20.34 -2.05 2.40
CA ASP A 281 21.65 -1.89 1.78
C ASP A 281 21.78 -2.68 0.47
N ARG A 282 21.26 -3.91 0.44
CA ARG A 282 21.39 -4.81 -0.71
C ARG A 282 20.35 -4.55 -1.80
N THR A 283 19.16 -4.05 -1.45
CA THR A 283 18.05 -3.92 -2.41
C THR A 283 17.85 -2.51 -2.94
N ARG A 284 18.38 -1.48 -2.26
CA ARG A 284 18.18 -0.06 -2.64
C ARG A 284 18.60 0.27 -4.06
N ALA A 285 19.83 -0.09 -4.43
CA ALA A 285 20.34 0.20 -5.76
C ALA A 285 19.74 -0.72 -6.84
N PRO A 286 19.70 -2.08 -6.67
CA PRO A 286 19.16 -2.96 -7.70
C PRO A 286 17.67 -2.73 -8.01
N LEU A 287 16.86 -2.38 -7.00
CA LEU A 287 15.43 -2.14 -7.19
C LEU A 287 15.08 -0.68 -7.53
N ASP A 288 16.08 0.20 -7.75
CA ASP A 288 15.89 1.61 -8.11
C ASP A 288 14.93 2.34 -7.15
N LEU A 289 15.19 2.18 -5.85
CA LEU A 289 14.32 2.70 -4.80
C LEU A 289 14.50 4.21 -4.64
N LYS A 290 13.63 4.97 -5.30
CA LYS A 290 13.66 6.45 -5.29
C LYS A 290 13.31 7.09 -3.94
N GLN A 291 12.66 6.36 -3.02
CA GLN A 291 12.24 6.87 -1.71
C GLN A 291 12.58 5.86 -0.59
N VAL A 292 13.75 6.04 0.02
CA VAL A 292 14.05 5.50 1.36
C VAL A 292 14.02 6.70 2.29
N LYS A 293 13.04 6.75 3.21
CA LYS A 293 12.95 7.80 4.22
C LYS A 293 13.19 7.18 5.58
N THR A 294 14.28 7.59 6.24
CA THR A 294 14.50 7.30 7.65
C THR A 294 13.83 8.40 8.45
N ILE A 295 12.93 8.03 9.35
CA ILE A 295 12.35 8.90 10.36
C ILE A 295 13.01 8.50 11.67
N PHE A 296 13.88 9.36 12.20
CA PHE A 296 14.65 9.05 13.41
C PHE A 296 13.74 8.93 14.64
N GLY A 297 14.06 7.96 15.48
CA GLY A 297 13.47 7.65 16.77
C GLY A 297 14.56 7.17 17.75
N PHE A 298 14.23 6.82 18.99
CA PHE A 298 15.27 6.42 19.95
C PHE A 298 15.86 5.03 19.62
N SER A 299 17.19 4.90 19.70
CA SER A 299 17.97 3.79 19.11
C SER A 299 18.07 2.49 19.94
N HIS A 300 17.26 2.30 20.98
CA HIS A 300 17.39 1.14 21.89
C HIS A 300 16.27 0.10 21.68
N ARG A 301 16.51 -0.92 20.84
CA ARG A 301 15.55 -2.01 20.60
C ARG A 301 15.64 -3.13 21.66
N PRO A 302 14.53 -3.82 22.00
CA PRO A 302 14.53 -4.88 23.01
C PRO A 302 15.40 -6.10 22.65
N HIS A 303 16.23 -6.54 23.60
CA HIS A 303 17.19 -7.65 23.43
C HIS A 303 16.65 -9.03 23.88
N LYS A 304 15.59 -9.07 24.70
CA LYS A 304 14.96 -10.29 25.23
C LYS A 304 13.45 -10.28 25.00
N SER A 305 12.84 -11.45 24.78
CA SER A 305 11.38 -11.62 24.84
C SER A 305 10.91 -11.56 26.29
N ALA A 306 9.69 -11.06 26.52
CA ALA A 306 9.07 -11.13 27.83
C ALA A 306 8.72 -12.59 28.13
N LYS A 307 9.20 -13.14 29.25
CA LYS A 307 8.87 -14.53 29.61
C LYS A 307 7.36 -14.67 29.85
N ARG A 308 6.70 -15.61 29.15
CA ARG A 308 5.30 -15.99 29.36
C ARG A 308 5.07 -16.28 30.85
N GLY A 309 4.08 -15.61 31.46
CA GLY A 309 3.58 -15.96 32.79
C GLY A 309 4.00 -15.05 33.96
N ARG A 310 4.70 -13.93 33.72
CA ARG A 310 4.73 -12.86 34.73
C ARG A 310 3.54 -11.93 34.51
N GLU A 311 2.72 -11.76 35.54
CA GLU A 311 1.71 -10.71 35.57
C GLU A 311 2.38 -9.40 35.15
N ALA A 312 1.88 -8.82 34.06
CA ALA A 312 2.26 -7.50 33.66
C ALA A 312 1.85 -6.58 34.81
N VAL A 313 2.83 -6.11 35.58
CA VAL A 313 2.65 -4.93 36.42
C VAL A 313 1.94 -3.91 35.54
N GLN A 314 0.74 -3.53 35.95
CA GLN A 314 -0.08 -2.51 35.30
C GLN A 314 0.77 -1.26 35.12
N VAL A 315 1.36 -1.07 33.94
CA VAL A 315 1.91 0.23 33.56
C VAL A 315 0.76 1.01 32.96
N VAL A 316 -0.03 1.60 33.86
CA VAL A 316 -0.74 2.84 33.60
C VAL A 316 0.34 3.91 33.40
N LYS A 317 0.73 4.12 32.15
CA LYS A 317 1.37 5.32 31.57
C LYS A 317 1.15 5.18 30.05
N ALA A 318 0.04 5.61 29.48
CA ALA A 318 -0.30 7.00 29.20
C ALA A 318 0.95 7.86 28.93
N VAL A 319 1.10 8.26 27.67
CA VAL A 319 1.92 9.39 27.19
C VAL A 319 3.44 9.21 27.32
N GLU A 320 4.03 8.35 26.48
CA GLU A 320 5.39 8.51 25.97
C GLU A 320 5.55 7.53 24.81
N ALA A 321 5.21 7.97 23.60
CA ALA A 321 5.41 7.17 22.39
C ALA A 321 6.92 6.96 22.19
N HIS A 322 7.44 5.84 22.67
CA HIS A 322 8.76 5.35 22.31
C HIS A 322 8.75 4.90 20.83
N SER A 323 8.74 5.85 19.90
CA SER A 323 8.95 5.54 18.48
C SER A 323 10.41 5.17 18.28
N TYR A 324 10.67 3.89 18.02
CA TYR A 324 11.94 3.39 17.51
C TYR A 324 12.23 4.00 16.12
N ASP A 325 13.51 4.05 15.73
CA ASP A 325 13.95 4.50 14.39
C ASP A 325 13.14 3.84 13.27
N LEU A 326 12.23 4.59 12.65
CA LEU A 326 11.34 4.10 11.60
C LEU A 326 12.02 4.31 10.25
N THR A 327 12.68 3.28 9.73
CA THR A 327 13.13 3.32 8.33
C THR A 327 11.99 2.84 7.45
N VAL A 328 11.53 3.66 6.50
CA VAL A 328 10.46 3.28 5.57
C VAL A 328 11.06 3.01 4.20
N PHE A 329 11.07 1.73 3.84
CA PHE A 329 11.24 1.24 2.49
C PHE A 329 9.92 1.45 1.75
N LYS A 330 9.88 2.23 0.66
CA LYS A 330 8.64 2.50 -0.08
C LYS A 330 8.81 2.41 -1.59
N VAL A 331 7.90 1.69 -2.24
CA VAL A 331 7.76 1.65 -3.70
C VAL A 331 6.37 2.09 -4.10
N LYS A 332 6.26 2.97 -5.10
CA LYS A 332 4.99 3.50 -5.60
C LYS A 332 4.84 3.27 -7.10
N TRP A 333 3.71 2.72 -7.52
CA TRP A 333 3.31 2.53 -8.91
C TRP A 333 1.90 3.10 -9.13
N GLY A 334 1.80 4.35 -9.60
CA GLY A 334 0.51 5.02 -9.74
C GLY A 334 -0.21 5.14 -8.39
N ASN A 335 -1.42 4.56 -8.27
CA ASN A 335 -2.18 4.53 -7.01
C ASN A 335 -1.90 3.29 -6.15
N LEU A 336 -0.92 2.46 -6.51
CA LEU A 336 -0.46 1.34 -5.70
C LEU A 336 0.82 1.73 -4.98
N THR A 337 0.87 1.52 -3.68
CA THR A 337 2.06 1.73 -2.86
C THR A 337 2.36 0.43 -2.11
N LEU A 338 3.63 0.11 -1.97
CA LEU A 338 4.11 -0.91 -1.06
C LEU A 338 5.14 -0.31 -0.12
N LYS A 339 5.04 -0.65 1.17
CA LYS A 339 5.98 -0.23 2.20
C LYS A 339 6.50 -1.41 3.00
N ILE A 340 7.77 -1.39 3.38
CA ILE A 340 8.32 -2.19 4.47
C ILE A 340 8.79 -1.20 5.52
N TYR A 341 8.48 -1.45 6.79
CA TYR A 341 8.94 -0.65 7.90
C TYR A 341 8.87 -1.46 9.19
N ASP A 342 9.72 -1.13 10.14
CA ASP A 342 9.63 -1.67 11.49
C ASP A 342 8.47 -1.01 12.24
N LYS A 343 7.77 -1.77 13.09
CA LYS A 343 6.66 -1.28 13.91
C LYS A 343 6.75 -1.91 15.29
N GLY A 344 6.61 -1.11 16.34
CA GLY A 344 6.87 -1.56 17.70
C GLY A 344 8.32 -2.06 17.88
N GLY A 345 8.56 -2.87 18.92
CA GLY A 345 9.92 -3.30 19.27
C GLY A 345 10.54 -4.40 18.38
N ARG A 346 9.71 -5.26 17.76
CA ARG A 346 10.17 -6.49 17.07
C ARG A 346 9.39 -6.88 15.80
N VAL A 347 8.49 -6.04 15.30
CA VAL A 347 7.68 -6.37 14.11
C VAL A 347 8.24 -5.69 12.86
N LEU A 348 8.45 -6.46 11.80
CA LEU A 348 8.66 -5.95 10.45
C LEU A 348 7.34 -6.01 9.68
N ARG A 349 6.78 -4.84 9.36
CA ARG A 349 5.49 -4.69 8.69
C ARG A 349 5.68 -4.44 7.20
N VAL A 350 5.02 -5.25 6.39
CA VAL A 350 4.99 -5.17 4.93
C VAL A 350 3.57 -4.82 4.52
N GLU A 351 3.37 -3.62 3.97
CA GLU A 351 2.06 -3.05 3.69
C GLU A 351 1.87 -2.81 2.20
N VAL A 352 0.75 -3.28 1.66
CA VAL A 352 0.27 -2.94 0.32
C VAL A 352 -0.93 -2.01 0.46
N VAL A 353 -0.83 -0.85 -0.18
CA VAL A 353 -1.88 0.17 -0.22
C VAL A 353 -2.36 0.33 -1.66
N ALA A 354 -3.64 0.11 -1.88
CA ALA A 354 -4.33 0.51 -3.10
C ALA A 354 -5.09 1.79 -2.81
N HIS A 355 -4.50 2.96 -3.13
CA HIS A 355 -5.16 4.27 -2.98
C HIS A 355 -6.39 4.41 -3.90
N ASN A 356 -6.43 3.63 -4.99
CA ASN A 356 -7.61 3.42 -5.81
C ASN A 356 -7.64 1.99 -6.34
N VAL A 357 -8.63 1.20 -5.90
CA VAL A 357 -8.72 -0.22 -6.28
C VAL A 357 -9.01 -0.46 -7.76
N LYS A 358 -9.43 0.56 -8.53
CA LYS A 358 -9.59 0.42 -9.99
C LYS A 358 -8.29 -0.03 -10.68
N ASP A 359 -7.14 0.34 -10.12
CA ASP A 359 -5.83 -0.06 -10.65
C ASP A 359 -5.56 -1.58 -10.50
N LEU A 360 -6.30 -2.27 -9.62
CA LEU A 360 -6.26 -3.72 -9.47
C LEU A 360 -7.03 -4.46 -10.57
N ARG A 361 -7.85 -3.77 -11.37
CA ARG A 361 -8.60 -4.31 -12.53
C ARG A 361 -9.46 -5.55 -12.20
N ALA A 362 -10.10 -5.57 -11.04
CA ALA A 362 -10.91 -6.70 -10.55
C ALA A 362 -12.42 -6.37 -10.41
N GLY A 363 -12.83 -5.21 -10.91
CA GLY A 363 -14.07 -4.56 -10.47
C GLY A 363 -13.89 -3.86 -9.12
N LYS A 364 -14.86 -3.02 -8.75
CA LYS A 364 -14.80 -2.19 -7.53
C LYS A 364 -16.05 -2.29 -6.66
N VAL A 365 -17.11 -2.98 -7.09
CA VAL A 365 -18.32 -3.15 -6.27
C VAL A 365 -17.94 -3.91 -4.99
N LEU A 366 -18.65 -3.64 -3.88
CA LEU A 366 -18.33 -4.21 -2.57
C LEU A 366 -18.17 -5.75 -2.60
N ASP A 367 -18.98 -6.44 -3.40
CA ASP A 367 -18.95 -7.91 -3.52
C ASP A 367 -17.64 -8.44 -4.13
N LYS A 368 -16.83 -7.57 -4.74
CA LYS A 368 -15.47 -7.91 -5.23
C LYS A 368 -14.39 -7.78 -4.15
N LEU A 369 -14.72 -7.44 -2.91
CA LEU A 369 -13.74 -7.22 -1.83
C LEU A 369 -12.81 -8.45 -1.64
N SER A 370 -13.34 -9.66 -1.62
CA SER A 370 -12.52 -10.88 -1.46
C SER A 370 -11.50 -11.04 -2.59
N GLU A 371 -11.91 -10.82 -3.84
CA GLU A 371 -11.04 -10.89 -5.01
C GLU A 371 -9.98 -9.77 -5.01
N LEU A 372 -10.36 -8.56 -4.57
CA LEU A 372 -9.42 -7.44 -4.41
C LEU A 372 -8.37 -7.76 -3.35
N LEU A 373 -8.76 -8.27 -2.18
CA LEU A 373 -7.85 -8.67 -1.11
C LEU A 373 -6.93 -9.83 -1.53
N LYS A 374 -7.46 -10.80 -2.27
CA LYS A 374 -6.65 -11.88 -2.87
C LYS A 374 -5.57 -11.32 -3.78
N ARG A 375 -5.93 -10.42 -4.71
CA ARG A 375 -4.93 -9.76 -5.59
C ARG A 375 -3.89 -8.98 -4.79
N MET A 376 -4.31 -8.25 -3.75
CA MET A 376 -3.38 -7.53 -2.87
C MET A 376 -2.40 -8.47 -2.18
N ARG A 377 -2.86 -9.61 -1.68
CA ARG A 377 -2.00 -10.62 -1.07
C ARG A 377 -1.02 -11.22 -2.07
N GLU A 378 -1.47 -11.56 -3.27
CA GLU A 378 -0.57 -12.05 -4.32
C GLU A 378 0.48 -11.00 -4.74
N MET A 379 0.12 -9.71 -4.73
CA MET A 379 1.09 -8.63 -4.97
C MET A 379 2.13 -8.57 -3.85
N LEU A 380 1.69 -8.66 -2.60
CA LEU A 380 2.57 -8.69 -1.42
C LEU A 380 3.55 -9.86 -1.50
N VAL A 381 3.06 -11.08 -1.75
CA VAL A 381 3.88 -12.30 -1.86
C VAL A 381 4.91 -12.17 -2.98
N ARG A 382 4.49 -11.72 -4.18
CA ARG A 382 5.43 -11.50 -5.30
C ARG A 382 6.49 -10.48 -4.97
N PHE A 383 6.10 -9.39 -4.32
CA PHE A 383 7.05 -8.37 -3.93
C PHE A 383 8.07 -8.89 -2.92
N LEU A 384 7.63 -9.63 -1.90
CA LEU A 384 8.54 -10.26 -0.94
C LEU A 384 9.46 -11.28 -1.61
N GLY A 385 8.97 -12.05 -2.57
CA GLY A 385 9.80 -12.92 -3.41
C GLY A 385 10.88 -12.15 -4.19
N THR A 386 10.53 -11.01 -4.80
CA THR A 386 11.49 -10.14 -5.50
C THR A 386 12.52 -9.53 -4.54
N VAL A 387 12.08 -9.04 -3.39
CA VAL A 387 12.96 -8.49 -2.35
C VAL A 387 13.91 -9.55 -1.84
N GLN A 388 13.41 -10.74 -1.55
CA GLN A 388 14.23 -11.87 -1.11
C GLN A 388 15.22 -12.31 -2.18
N ALA A 389 14.79 -12.37 -3.44
CA ALA A 389 15.67 -12.67 -4.58
C ALA A 389 16.80 -11.64 -4.71
N ALA A 390 16.54 -10.36 -4.47
CA ALA A 390 17.56 -9.32 -4.45
C ALA A 390 18.45 -9.38 -3.19
N HIS A 391 17.90 -9.79 -2.04
CA HIS A 391 18.60 -9.90 -0.76
C HIS A 391 19.59 -11.07 -0.69
N VAL A 392 19.17 -12.23 -1.21
CA VAL A 392 19.95 -13.48 -1.29
C VAL A 392 20.30 -13.74 -2.75
N ALA A 393 21.25 -12.97 -3.27
CA ALA A 393 21.72 -13.09 -4.63
C ALA A 393 22.73 -14.25 -4.76
N PHE A 394 22.54 -15.17 -5.72
CA PHE A 394 23.40 -16.34 -5.92
C PHE A 394 24.18 -16.27 -7.24
N LEU A 395 25.46 -16.63 -7.19
CA LEU A 395 26.32 -16.78 -8.36
C LEU A 395 26.40 -18.26 -8.74
N ASP A 396 25.66 -18.66 -9.76
CA ASP A 396 25.91 -19.92 -10.45
C ASP A 396 27.08 -19.72 -11.42
N GLY A 397 28.22 -20.34 -11.14
CA GLY A 397 29.45 -20.19 -11.94
C GLY A 397 29.25 -20.46 -13.43
N GLY A 398 28.34 -21.37 -13.80
CA GLY A 398 28.03 -21.67 -15.20
C GLY A 398 26.96 -20.75 -15.81
N ALA A 399 26.19 -20.01 -15.00
CA ALA A 399 25.12 -19.15 -15.51
C ALA A 399 25.68 -18.00 -16.37
N PHE A 400 26.86 -17.47 -16.02
CA PHE A 400 27.51 -16.39 -16.76
C PHE A 400 27.84 -16.80 -18.20
N GLU A 401 28.49 -17.94 -18.38
CA GLU A 401 28.80 -18.50 -19.68
C GLU A 401 27.54 -18.90 -20.46
N ARG A 402 26.55 -19.46 -19.75
CA ARG A 402 25.27 -19.83 -20.39
C ARG A 402 24.51 -18.60 -20.87
N TRP A 403 24.63 -17.44 -20.22
CA TRP A 403 23.96 -16.21 -20.65
C TRP A 403 24.63 -15.59 -21.87
N SER A 404 25.96 -15.59 -21.92
CA SER A 404 26.74 -15.07 -23.05
C SER A 404 26.60 -15.94 -24.31
N LYS A 405 26.31 -17.24 -24.16
CA LYS A 405 26.02 -18.15 -25.28
C LYS A 405 24.70 -17.82 -25.99
N PRO A 406 24.60 -17.93 -27.33
CA PRO A 406 23.34 -17.79 -28.08
C PRO A 406 22.25 -18.78 -27.62
N THR A 407 20.98 -18.48 -27.93
CA THR A 407 19.85 -19.39 -27.67
C THR A 407 19.06 -19.62 -28.95
N GLN A 408 18.65 -20.86 -29.20
CA GLN A 408 17.78 -21.21 -30.31
C GLN A 408 16.32 -21.21 -29.86
N ARG A 409 15.44 -20.55 -30.62
CA ARG A 409 14.01 -20.49 -30.33
C ARG A 409 13.22 -20.74 -31.62
N GLY A 410 12.73 -21.97 -31.78
CA GLY A 410 12.21 -22.43 -33.06
C GLY A 410 13.31 -22.35 -34.12
N THR A 411 13.00 -21.77 -35.28
CA THR A 411 13.95 -21.59 -36.40
C THR A 411 14.88 -20.38 -36.24
N ARG A 412 14.71 -19.54 -35.20
CA ARG A 412 15.51 -18.31 -35.03
C ARG A 412 16.56 -18.45 -33.93
N ARG A 413 17.80 -18.07 -34.26
CA ARG A 413 18.91 -17.94 -33.30
C ARG A 413 18.93 -16.52 -32.72
N LEU A 414 18.92 -16.42 -31.39
CA LEU A 414 19.07 -15.17 -30.65
C LEU A 414 20.47 -15.07 -30.07
N ALA A 415 21.09 -13.90 -30.20
CA ALA A 415 22.39 -13.62 -29.59
C ALA A 415 22.32 -13.77 -28.06
N GLY A 416 23.47 -14.09 -27.46
CA GLY A 416 23.59 -14.12 -26.01
C GLY A 416 23.53 -12.74 -25.37
N ILE A 417 23.48 -12.75 -24.04
CA ILE A 417 23.48 -11.55 -23.19
C ILE A 417 24.88 -11.42 -22.60
N ASP A 418 25.71 -10.66 -23.30
CA ASP A 418 27.06 -10.31 -22.84
C ASP A 418 27.00 -9.10 -21.89
N LEU A 419 27.19 -9.34 -20.61
CA LEU A 419 27.08 -8.31 -19.57
C LEU A 419 28.35 -7.45 -19.42
N ASN A 420 29.40 -7.70 -20.22
CA ASN A 420 30.51 -6.76 -20.39
C ASN A 420 30.10 -5.54 -21.22
N LYS A 421 29.02 -5.63 -21.99
CA LYS A 421 28.44 -4.50 -22.74
C LYS A 421 27.54 -3.65 -21.86
N ALA A 422 27.77 -2.33 -21.85
CA ALA A 422 27.00 -1.36 -21.06
C ALA A 422 25.49 -1.46 -21.31
N ARG A 423 25.07 -1.55 -22.58
CA ARG A 423 23.66 -1.72 -22.96
C ARG A 423 23.00 -2.90 -22.25
N ASN A 424 23.62 -4.08 -22.25
CA ASN A 424 23.04 -5.28 -21.64
C ASN A 424 22.93 -5.14 -20.12
N ARG A 425 23.88 -4.44 -19.48
CA ARG A 425 23.78 -4.10 -18.06
C ARG A 425 22.61 -3.18 -17.77
N HIS A 426 22.43 -2.11 -18.55
CA HIS A 426 21.29 -1.21 -18.39
C HIS A 426 19.95 -1.91 -18.60
N VAL A 427 19.88 -2.87 -19.54
CA VAL A 427 18.68 -3.70 -19.75
C VAL A 427 18.41 -4.59 -18.54
N VAL A 428 19.42 -5.31 -18.04
CA VAL A 428 19.27 -6.18 -16.87
C VAL A 428 18.85 -5.37 -15.64
N ASP A 429 19.53 -4.26 -15.37
CA ASP A 429 19.23 -3.34 -14.28
C ASP A 429 17.80 -2.77 -14.38
N ALA A 430 17.37 -2.37 -15.60
CA ALA A 430 16.00 -1.93 -15.83
C ALA A 430 14.95 -3.04 -15.59
N VAL A 431 15.24 -4.29 -15.99
CA VAL A 431 14.33 -5.42 -15.75
C VAL A 431 14.23 -5.76 -14.27
N VAL A 432 15.34 -5.71 -13.53
CA VAL A 432 15.35 -5.90 -12.08
C VAL A 432 14.50 -4.82 -11.40
N ALA A 433 14.70 -3.54 -11.71
CA ALA A 433 13.89 -2.46 -11.14
C ALA A 433 12.39 -2.60 -11.47
N LEU A 434 12.06 -2.98 -12.70
CA LEU A 434 10.68 -3.18 -13.15
C LEU A 434 10.04 -4.47 -12.62
N SER A 435 10.81 -5.41 -12.06
CA SER A 435 10.33 -6.72 -11.60
C SER A 435 9.35 -6.61 -10.41
N THR A 436 9.45 -5.53 -9.64
CA THR A 436 8.57 -5.25 -8.50
C THR A 436 7.15 -4.83 -8.90
N ARG A 437 6.92 -4.51 -10.18
CA ARG A 437 5.60 -4.05 -10.66
C ARG A 437 4.57 -5.18 -10.65
N PRO A 438 3.43 -5.04 -9.94
CA PRO A 438 2.41 -6.09 -9.83
C PRO A 438 1.91 -6.72 -11.13
N GLY A 439 1.63 -5.88 -12.12
CA GLY A 439 1.14 -6.29 -13.44
C GLY A 439 2.25 -6.65 -14.43
N GLY A 440 3.53 -6.56 -14.03
CA GLY A 440 4.65 -6.55 -14.95
C GLY A 440 4.81 -5.23 -15.69
N PHE A 441 5.70 -5.20 -16.67
CA PHE A 441 6.09 -4.01 -17.43
C PHE A 441 5.87 -4.17 -18.94
N THR A 442 5.75 -3.06 -19.65
CA THR A 442 5.64 -3.03 -21.13
C THR A 442 7.00 -2.78 -21.77
N LEU A 443 7.10 -3.00 -23.09
CA LEU A 443 8.31 -2.66 -23.86
C LEU A 443 8.64 -1.17 -23.81
N ALA A 444 7.64 -0.30 -23.82
CA ALA A 444 7.84 1.14 -23.70
C ALA A 444 8.43 1.51 -22.33
N GLN A 445 7.93 0.91 -21.25
CA GLN A 445 8.46 1.11 -19.90
C GLN A 445 9.89 0.59 -19.75
N LEU A 446 10.21 -0.54 -20.40
CA LEU A 446 11.59 -1.04 -20.43
C LEU A 446 12.51 -0.09 -21.20
N ALA A 447 12.09 0.39 -22.38
CA ALA A 447 12.88 1.32 -23.16
C ALA A 447 13.16 2.62 -22.39
N GLU A 448 12.13 3.20 -21.77
CA GLU A 448 12.24 4.39 -20.91
C GLU A 448 13.21 4.15 -19.74
N ALA A 449 13.08 3.03 -19.04
CA ALA A 449 13.94 2.69 -17.91
C ALA A 449 15.42 2.50 -18.31
N VAL A 450 15.67 1.95 -19.50
CA VAL A 450 17.04 1.80 -20.05
C VAL A 450 17.61 3.16 -20.47
N GLN A 451 16.80 4.02 -21.12
CA GLN A 451 17.21 5.37 -21.50
C GLN A 451 17.62 6.20 -20.28
N GLN A 452 16.84 6.13 -19.19
CA GLN A 452 17.15 6.82 -17.93
C GLN A 452 18.51 6.40 -17.35
N ARG A 453 18.87 5.11 -17.46
CA ARG A 453 20.13 4.55 -16.92
C ARG A 453 21.35 4.82 -17.78
N ALA A 454 21.16 4.88 -19.10
CA ALA A 454 22.23 5.07 -20.06
C ALA A 454 22.55 6.56 -20.33
N GLY A 455 21.81 7.50 -19.74
CA GLY A 455 22.11 8.94 -19.79
C GLY A 455 22.07 9.54 -21.20
N ARG A 456 22.86 10.60 -21.45
CA ARG A 456 22.86 11.38 -22.71
C ARG A 456 23.20 10.53 -23.96
N SER A 457 23.90 9.40 -23.81
CA SER A 457 24.23 8.46 -24.90
C SER A 457 23.05 7.60 -25.39
N ALA A 458 21.85 7.74 -24.81
CA ALA A 458 20.78 6.74 -24.93
C ALA A 458 19.53 7.15 -25.72
N LYS A 459 19.48 8.37 -26.29
CA LYS A 459 18.30 8.83 -27.06
C LYS A 459 17.91 7.90 -28.23
N ALA A 460 18.79 7.00 -28.65
CA ALA A 460 18.56 5.99 -29.69
C ALA A 460 17.97 4.63 -29.20
N TYR A 461 17.79 4.41 -27.89
CA TYR A 461 17.25 3.12 -27.40
C TYR A 461 15.72 3.04 -27.56
N SER A 462 15.24 2.39 -28.62
CA SER A 462 13.81 2.33 -28.96
C SER A 462 13.07 1.12 -28.36
N SER A 463 11.74 1.13 -28.44
CA SER A 463 10.90 -0.04 -28.12
C SER A 463 11.25 -1.28 -28.96
N ARG A 464 11.82 -1.12 -30.17
CA ARG A 464 12.32 -2.24 -31.00
C ARG A 464 13.58 -2.85 -30.38
N ASN A 465 14.49 -2.03 -29.86
CA ASN A 465 15.66 -2.49 -29.11
C ASN A 465 15.24 -3.25 -27.85
N ALA A 466 14.28 -2.69 -27.10
CA ALA A 466 13.69 -3.34 -25.93
C ALA A 466 13.07 -4.70 -26.29
N ALA A 467 12.35 -4.80 -27.41
CA ALA A 467 11.74 -6.05 -27.86
C ALA A 467 12.80 -7.12 -28.15
N TYR A 468 13.88 -6.75 -28.81
CA TYR A 468 14.98 -7.65 -29.14
C TYR A 468 15.72 -8.12 -27.88
N ASP A 469 16.11 -7.21 -26.99
CA ASP A 469 16.83 -7.58 -25.76
C ASP A 469 15.95 -8.41 -24.82
N LEU A 470 14.66 -8.10 -24.73
CA LEU A 470 13.70 -8.89 -23.95
C LEU A 470 13.45 -10.27 -24.55
N ALA A 471 13.56 -10.43 -25.87
CA ALA A 471 13.50 -11.75 -26.51
C ALA A 471 14.69 -12.64 -26.08
N LYS A 472 15.89 -12.07 -25.91
CA LYS A 472 17.06 -12.78 -25.37
C LYS A 472 16.83 -13.23 -23.94
N LEU A 473 16.38 -12.31 -23.08
CA LEU A 473 16.07 -12.61 -21.67
C LEU A 473 14.99 -13.70 -21.56
N LYS A 474 13.98 -13.66 -22.45
CA LYS A 474 12.94 -14.70 -22.51
C LYS A 474 13.51 -16.05 -22.95
N GLY A 475 14.43 -16.05 -23.93
CA GLY A 475 15.14 -17.26 -24.35
C GLY A 475 15.92 -17.91 -23.22
N LYS A 476 16.48 -17.10 -22.31
CA LYS A 476 17.16 -17.56 -21.09
C LYS A 476 16.24 -17.85 -19.90
N LYS A 477 14.91 -17.83 -20.11
CA LYS A 477 13.88 -18.03 -19.06
C LYS A 477 13.96 -17.03 -17.89
N LEU A 478 14.60 -15.87 -18.10
CA LEU A 478 14.72 -14.82 -17.07
C LEU A 478 13.46 -13.95 -16.98
N VAL A 479 12.68 -13.91 -18.07
CA VAL A 479 11.42 -13.16 -18.18
C VAL A 479 10.40 -13.95 -18.99
N HIS A 480 9.12 -13.74 -18.72
CA HIS A 480 8.01 -14.32 -19.47
C HIS A 480 6.94 -13.29 -19.81
N ARG A 481 6.18 -13.54 -20.89
CA ARG A 481 5.06 -12.69 -21.29
C ARG A 481 3.82 -13.11 -20.51
N VAL A 482 3.08 -12.14 -19.97
CA VAL A 482 1.81 -12.39 -19.28
C VAL A 482 0.73 -12.70 -20.31
N LYS A 483 0.09 -13.87 -20.18
CA LYS A 483 -0.98 -14.36 -21.09
C LYS A 483 -2.08 -13.31 -21.24
N GLY A 484 -2.58 -13.12 -22.46
CA GLY A 484 -3.64 -12.15 -22.76
C GLY A 484 -3.25 -10.67 -22.65
N SER A 485 -1.95 -10.35 -22.57
CA SER A 485 -1.50 -8.96 -22.44
C SER A 485 -0.22 -8.64 -23.24
N ARG A 486 0.11 -7.35 -23.32
CA ARG A 486 1.39 -6.83 -23.85
C ARG A 486 2.44 -6.61 -22.74
N ARG A 487 2.29 -7.27 -21.59
CA ARG A 487 3.15 -7.11 -20.41
C ARG A 487 4.06 -8.31 -20.19
N TYR A 488 5.17 -8.07 -19.51
CA TYR A 488 6.20 -9.03 -19.19
C TYR A 488 6.49 -9.02 -17.69
N LYS A 489 6.87 -10.18 -17.15
CA LYS A 489 7.28 -10.36 -15.76
C LYS A 489 8.64 -11.04 -15.73
N ALA A 490 9.50 -10.61 -14.80
CA ALA A 490 10.74 -11.31 -14.50
C ALA A 490 10.44 -12.51 -13.61
N ASP A 491 11.18 -13.59 -13.81
CA ASP A 491 11.13 -14.75 -12.93
C ASP A 491 11.93 -14.46 -11.64
N PRO A 492 11.45 -14.83 -10.44
CA PRO A 492 12.20 -14.60 -9.20
C PRO A 492 13.63 -15.17 -9.23
N SER A 493 13.84 -16.35 -9.83
CA SER A 493 15.18 -16.93 -10.00
C SER A 493 16.04 -16.11 -10.97
N GLY A 494 15.42 -15.57 -12.01
CA GLY A 494 16.06 -14.65 -12.95
C GLY A 494 16.45 -13.33 -12.29
N VAL A 495 15.58 -12.75 -11.47
CA VAL A 495 15.89 -11.54 -10.68
C VAL A 495 17.06 -11.80 -9.76
N ARG A 496 17.07 -12.93 -9.05
CA ARG A 496 18.17 -13.34 -8.15
C ARG A 496 19.52 -13.35 -8.86
N ALA A 497 19.60 -14.03 -10.00
CA ALA A 497 20.84 -14.12 -10.78
C ALA A 497 21.26 -12.76 -11.36
N MET A 498 20.29 -11.97 -11.84
CA MET A 498 20.55 -10.63 -12.38
C MET A 498 21.09 -9.67 -11.31
N CYS A 499 20.50 -9.68 -10.12
CA CYS A 499 20.99 -8.93 -8.95
C CYS A 499 22.41 -9.38 -8.55
N ALA A 500 22.66 -10.69 -8.49
CA ALA A 500 23.95 -11.25 -8.09
C ALA A 500 25.07 -10.73 -8.99
N TYR A 501 24.83 -10.70 -10.30
CA TYR A 501 25.78 -10.17 -11.25
C TYR A 501 26.05 -8.67 -11.06
N LEU A 502 24.98 -7.86 -10.92
CA LEU A 502 25.13 -6.42 -10.74
C LEU A 502 25.92 -6.11 -9.46
N ILE A 503 25.62 -6.82 -8.37
CA ILE A 503 26.33 -6.69 -7.09
C ILE A 503 27.79 -7.14 -7.23
N LEU A 504 28.06 -8.33 -7.77
CA LEU A 504 29.43 -8.83 -7.97
C LEU A 504 30.25 -7.84 -8.78
N ARG A 505 29.71 -7.33 -9.88
CA ARG A 505 30.43 -6.41 -10.73
C ARG A 505 30.71 -5.06 -10.05
N ASP A 506 29.69 -4.45 -9.46
CA ASP A 506 29.78 -3.08 -8.97
C ASP A 506 30.38 -2.98 -7.56
N LYS A 507 30.27 -4.03 -6.75
CA LYS A 507 30.80 -4.08 -5.39
C LYS A 507 32.07 -4.89 -5.26
N VAL A 508 32.33 -5.89 -6.10
CA VAL A 508 33.54 -6.72 -5.99
C VAL A 508 34.53 -6.41 -7.11
N ILE A 509 34.17 -6.68 -8.36
CA ILE A 509 35.11 -6.61 -9.49
C ILE A 509 35.61 -5.18 -9.71
N LYS A 510 34.71 -4.21 -9.86
CA LYS A 510 35.08 -2.80 -10.12
C LYS A 510 35.97 -2.21 -9.01
N PRO A 511 35.61 -2.29 -7.73
CA PRO A 511 36.46 -1.75 -6.66
C PRO A 511 37.82 -2.43 -6.60
N LEU A 512 37.90 -3.76 -6.77
CA LEU A 512 39.16 -4.47 -6.77
C LEU A 512 40.06 -4.05 -7.93
N LEU A 513 39.52 -3.99 -9.16
CA LEU A 513 40.29 -3.52 -10.33
C LEU A 513 40.72 -2.06 -10.20
N ALA A 514 39.84 -1.17 -9.71
CA ALA A 514 40.21 0.22 -9.47
C ALA A 514 41.27 0.37 -8.36
N GLY A 515 41.24 -0.54 -7.38
CA GLY A 515 42.23 -0.64 -6.32
C GLY A 515 43.59 -1.07 -6.86
N VAL A 516 43.65 -2.13 -7.66
CA VAL A 516 44.88 -2.66 -8.26
C VAL A 516 45.71 -1.56 -8.97
N VAL A 517 45.06 -0.67 -9.71
CA VAL A 517 45.70 0.42 -10.48
C VAL A 517 46.19 1.59 -9.60
N ARG A 518 45.77 1.69 -8.32
CA ARG A 518 46.10 2.84 -7.44
C ARG A 518 46.92 2.42 -6.23
N PRO A 519 48.08 3.04 -5.90
CA PRO A 519 48.88 2.65 -4.74
C PRO A 519 48.09 2.72 -3.41
N PHE A 520 48.49 1.91 -2.42
CA PHE A 520 47.88 1.95 -1.09
C PHE A 520 48.04 3.35 -0.48
N GLY A 521 46.92 4.03 -0.23
CA GLY A 521 46.89 5.27 0.55
C GLY A 521 46.83 5.02 2.06
N ARG A 522 46.93 6.08 2.86
CA ARG A 522 46.76 6.00 4.31
C ARG A 522 45.37 5.47 4.66
N ALA A 523 45.32 4.41 5.46
CA ALA A 523 44.08 3.83 5.96
C ALA A 523 43.21 4.88 6.70
N PRO A 524 41.90 4.98 6.42
CA PRO A 524 41.00 5.84 7.18
C PRO A 524 40.92 5.37 8.63
N LYS A 525 40.73 6.32 9.57
CA LYS A 525 40.69 6.04 11.03
C LYS A 525 39.59 5.06 11.44
N ASN A 526 38.47 5.06 10.73
CA ASN A 526 37.37 4.11 10.92
C ASN A 526 37.19 3.29 9.64
N GLN A 527 37.49 2.00 9.70
CA GLN A 527 37.26 1.07 8.59
C GLN A 527 36.00 0.25 8.85
N SER A 528 35.12 0.15 7.86
CA SER A 528 34.05 -0.83 7.92
C SER A 528 34.62 -2.24 7.73
N PRO A 529 33.95 -3.31 8.21
CA PRO A 529 34.37 -4.68 7.94
C PRO A 529 34.52 -4.99 6.44
N VAL A 530 33.72 -4.36 5.58
CA VAL A 530 33.80 -4.53 4.12
C VAL A 530 35.07 -3.90 3.55
N ASP A 531 35.52 -2.77 4.09
CA ASP A 531 36.79 -2.14 3.66
C ASP A 531 37.98 -3.04 3.99
N GLN A 532 37.97 -3.68 5.16
CA GLN A 532 38.98 -4.67 5.55
C GLN A 532 38.99 -5.88 4.59
N HIS A 533 37.82 -6.35 4.17
CA HIS A 533 37.73 -7.42 3.17
C HIS A 533 38.30 -7.00 1.82
N TYR A 534 38.03 -5.78 1.34
CA TYR A 534 38.61 -5.30 0.08
C TYR A 534 40.13 -5.16 0.15
N VAL A 535 40.68 -4.70 1.27
CA VAL A 535 42.14 -4.62 1.47
C VAL A 535 42.76 -6.01 1.35
N ARG A 536 42.26 -6.99 2.11
CA ARG A 536 42.78 -8.37 2.08
C ARG A 536 42.64 -9.02 0.71
N LEU A 537 41.47 -8.87 0.07
CA LEU A 537 41.24 -9.41 -1.27
C LEU A 537 42.18 -8.80 -2.31
N ARG A 538 42.50 -7.51 -2.17
CA ARG A 538 43.42 -6.83 -3.07
C ARG A 538 44.86 -7.31 -2.87
N GLU A 539 45.30 -7.50 -1.63
CA GLU A 539 46.62 -8.04 -1.31
C GLU A 539 46.81 -9.43 -1.92
N GLU A 540 45.85 -10.33 -1.71
CA GLU A 540 45.89 -11.68 -2.28
C GLU A 540 45.76 -11.68 -3.81
N LEU A 541 44.97 -10.76 -4.38
CA LEU A 541 44.87 -10.61 -5.84
C LEU A 541 46.20 -10.17 -6.46
N ASN A 542 46.92 -9.23 -5.84
CA ASN A 542 48.24 -8.81 -6.31
C ASN A 542 49.28 -9.94 -6.22
N ARG A 543 49.29 -10.69 -5.11
CA ARG A 543 50.15 -11.89 -4.98
C ARG A 543 49.84 -12.92 -6.06
N THR A 544 48.56 -13.11 -6.35
CA THR A 544 48.12 -14.02 -7.42
C THR A 544 48.63 -13.54 -8.77
N PHE A 545 48.51 -12.25 -9.07
CA PHE A 545 49.00 -11.62 -10.29
C PHE A 545 50.52 -11.78 -10.46
N GLU A 546 51.30 -11.55 -9.41
CA GLU A 546 52.74 -11.83 -9.38
C GLU A 546 53.03 -13.31 -9.68
N THR A 547 52.31 -14.21 -9.00
CA THR A 547 52.51 -15.66 -9.15
C THR A 547 52.20 -16.16 -10.57
N ILE A 548 51.17 -15.62 -11.22
CA ILE A 548 50.77 -16.02 -12.58
C ILE A 548 51.39 -15.16 -13.69
N GLY A 549 52.27 -14.21 -13.33
CA GLY A 549 52.95 -13.32 -14.29
C GLY A 549 52.04 -12.30 -14.97
N LEU A 550 50.93 -11.89 -14.34
CA LEU A 550 50.02 -10.87 -14.87
C LEU A 550 50.39 -9.49 -14.30
N ALA A 551 50.85 -8.57 -15.15
CA ALA A 551 51.11 -7.20 -14.73
C ALA A 551 49.81 -6.40 -14.58
N ALA A 552 49.64 -5.70 -13.45
CA ALA A 552 48.64 -4.66 -13.31
C ALA A 552 49.03 -3.45 -14.18
N ALA A 553 48.14 -3.02 -15.07
CA ALA A 553 48.35 -1.86 -15.94
C ALA A 553 48.10 -0.53 -15.23
#